data_AF-A0A8E1V7M7-F1
#
_entry.id   AF-A0A8E1V7M7-F1
#
_cell.length_a   1.000
_cell.length_b   1.000
_cell.length_c   1.000
_cell.angle_alpha   90.00
_cell.angle_beta   90.00
_cell.angle_gamma   90.00
#
_symmetry.space_group_name_H-M   'P 1'
#
loop_
_entity.id
_entity.type
_entity.pdbx_description
1 polymer ?
#
loop_
_entity_poly.entity_id
_entity_poly.type
_entity_poly.pdbx_seq_one_letter_code
_entity_poly.pdbx_strand_id
1 'polypeptide(L)'
;PLGLTLSDVVEAGQQGLFIDDGKTQLRVSGQAGDSVQLSDILPEGEAVSGWTQQAGTVTIAGSQYHVFSHGDAELLVQDGVKIELV
;
A
#
# COMPACT_ATOMS: atom_id res chain seq x y z
N PRO A 1 3.89 14.25 0.54
CA PRO A 1 4.02 12.85 0.08
C PRO A 1 4.97 12.06 0.97
N LEU A 2 4.55 10.87 1.41
CA LEU A 2 5.43 9.89 2.02
C LEU A 2 6.33 9.30 0.92
N GLY A 3 7.66 9.37 1.08
CA GLY A 3 8.61 8.80 0.11
C GLY A 3 8.83 7.32 0.36
N LEU A 4 8.01 6.46 -0.25
CA LEU A 4 8.10 5.00 -0.19
C LEU A 4 8.43 4.46 -1.59
N THR A 5 9.28 3.44 -1.65
CA THR A 5 9.62 2.67 -2.86
C THR A 5 9.11 1.21 -2.76
N LEU A 6 9.03 0.50 -3.88
CA LEU A 6 8.63 -0.91 -3.92
C LEU A 6 9.64 -1.78 -3.17
N SER A 7 10.92 -1.40 -3.23
CA SER A 7 11.97 -2.00 -2.42
C SER A 7 11.69 -1.83 -0.93
N ASP A 8 11.24 -0.66 -0.47
CA ASP A 8 10.86 -0.46 0.94
C ASP A 8 9.71 -1.39 1.35
N VAL A 9 8.73 -1.62 0.47
CA VAL A 9 7.64 -2.56 0.70
C VAL A 9 8.16 -3.99 0.84
N VAL A 10 9.10 -4.40 0.00
CA VAL A 10 9.66 -5.77 0.00
C VAL A 10 10.63 -5.99 1.17
N GLU A 11 11.46 -5.01 1.50
CA GLU A 11 12.48 -5.11 2.55
C GLU A 11 11.90 -4.96 3.97
N ALA A 12 10.93 -4.05 4.15
CA ALA A 12 10.31 -3.81 5.45
C ALA A 12 8.99 -4.58 5.65
N GLY A 13 8.39 -5.08 4.56
CA GLY A 13 7.15 -5.86 4.60
C GLY A 13 7.37 -7.28 5.09
N GLN A 14 6.26 -7.92 5.50
CA GLN A 14 6.24 -9.32 5.88
C GLN A 14 5.12 -10.04 5.14
N GLN A 15 5.34 -11.32 4.81
CA GLN A 15 4.32 -12.12 4.16
C GLN A 15 3.17 -12.43 5.11
N GLY A 16 1.94 -12.26 4.63
CA GLY A 16 0.74 -12.71 5.34
C GLY A 16 0.48 -12.01 6.68
N LEU A 17 1.08 -10.83 6.92
CA LEU A 17 1.07 -10.20 8.25
C LEU A 17 -0.31 -9.71 8.67
N PHE A 18 -1.11 -9.23 7.71
CA PHE A 18 -2.43 -8.65 7.96
C PHE A 18 -3.55 -9.38 7.20
N ILE A 19 -3.23 -9.91 6.02
CA ILE A 19 -4.12 -10.73 5.20
C ILE A 19 -3.35 -12.01 4.92
N ASP A 20 -3.88 -13.17 5.33
CA ASP A 20 -3.21 -14.45 5.13
C ASP A 20 -3.40 -14.95 3.68
N ASP A 21 -2.70 -14.31 2.74
CA ASP A 21 -2.77 -14.60 1.29
C ASP A 21 -1.39 -14.79 0.63
N GLY A 22 -0.33 -14.85 1.44
CA GLY A 22 1.04 -15.07 1.00
C GLY A 22 1.74 -13.86 0.38
N LYS A 23 1.08 -12.71 0.23
CA LYS A 23 1.71 -11.50 -0.33
C LYS A 23 2.56 -10.77 0.72
N THR A 24 3.59 -10.08 0.26
CA THR A 24 4.44 -9.21 1.09
C THR A 24 3.69 -7.92 1.37
N GLN A 25 3.42 -7.65 2.64
CA GLN A 25 2.52 -6.58 3.05
C GLN A 25 3.25 -5.50 3.85
N LEU A 26 3.02 -4.23 3.48
CA LEU A 26 3.43 -3.06 4.24
C LEU A 26 2.21 -2.22 4.63
N ARG A 27 2.12 -1.84 5.91
CA ARG A 27 1.05 -0.99 6.43
C ARG A 27 1.50 0.46 6.51
N VAL A 28 0.77 1.35 5.85
CA VAL A 28 0.92 2.81 5.95
C VAL A 28 -0.15 3.36 6.87
N SER A 29 0.27 3.89 8.01
CA SER A 29 -0.58 4.62 8.95
C SER A 29 -0.19 6.09 8.93
N GLY A 30 -1.15 6.98 8.77
CA GLY A 30 -0.94 8.41 8.60
C GLY A 30 -2.10 9.21 9.16
N GLN A 31 -1.98 10.53 9.14
CA GLN A 31 -3.03 11.46 9.53
C GLN A 31 -3.88 11.86 8.32
N ALA A 32 -5.10 12.32 8.58
CA ALA A 32 -5.94 12.92 7.54
C ALA A 32 -5.21 14.10 6.90
N GLY A 33 -4.95 14.01 5.60
CA GLY A 33 -4.17 15.00 4.84
C GLY A 33 -2.81 14.48 4.36
N ASP A 34 -2.31 13.37 4.91
CA ASP A 34 -1.17 12.67 4.34
C ASP A 34 -1.53 12.08 2.97
N SER A 35 -0.54 12.00 2.08
CA SER A 35 -0.70 11.42 0.75
C SER A 35 0.37 10.38 0.45
N VAL A 36 -0.07 9.32 -0.23
CA VAL A 36 0.78 8.30 -0.85
C VAL A 36 0.62 8.43 -2.36
N GLN A 37 1.73 8.58 -3.07
CA GLN A 37 1.79 8.55 -4.52
C GLN A 37 2.23 7.16 -4.95
N LEU A 38 1.36 6.41 -5.64
CA LEU A 38 1.69 5.03 -6.03
C LEU A 38 2.79 4.97 -7.08
N SER A 39 2.98 6.06 -7.85
CA SER A 39 4.10 6.24 -8.79
C SER A 39 5.46 6.22 -8.10
N ASP A 40 5.57 6.83 -6.92
CA ASP A 40 6.83 6.92 -6.17
C ASP A 40 7.30 5.55 -5.66
N ILE A 41 6.33 4.63 -5.53
CA ILE A 41 6.60 3.26 -5.10
C ILE A 41 7.18 2.45 -6.26
N LEU A 42 6.79 2.71 -7.51
CA LEU A 42 7.20 1.85 -8.62
C LEU A 42 8.68 2.05 -9.03
N PRO A 43 9.33 1.00 -9.57
CA PRO A 43 10.61 1.16 -10.26
C PRO A 43 10.52 2.17 -11.40
N GLU A 44 11.63 2.82 -11.72
CA GLU A 44 11.70 3.77 -12.83
C GLU A 44 11.24 3.11 -14.15
N GLY A 45 10.25 3.73 -14.81
CA GLY A 45 9.70 3.26 -16.09
C GLY A 45 8.50 2.30 -15.97
N GLU A 46 8.10 1.89 -14.77
CA GLU A 46 6.86 1.14 -14.57
C GLU A 46 5.63 2.05 -14.49
N ALA A 47 4.50 1.55 -14.99
CA ALA A 47 3.25 2.30 -15.05
C ALA A 47 2.41 2.10 -13.78
N VAL A 48 1.84 3.19 -13.26
CA VAL A 48 0.93 3.19 -12.10
C VAL A 48 -0.27 2.26 -12.29
N SER A 49 -0.67 1.99 -13.53
CA SER A 49 -1.74 1.04 -13.86
C SER A 49 -1.48 -0.39 -13.40
N GLY A 50 -0.26 -0.74 -12.97
CA GLY A 50 0.03 -2.04 -12.35
C GLY A 50 -0.62 -2.20 -10.97
N TRP A 51 -0.91 -1.10 -10.27
CA TRP A 51 -1.57 -1.15 -8.97
C TRP A 51 -3.06 -1.40 -9.12
N THR A 52 -3.59 -2.33 -8.32
CA THR A 52 -5.03 -2.60 -8.24
C THR A 52 -5.51 -2.42 -6.80
N GLN A 53 -6.52 -1.58 -6.61
CA GLN A 53 -7.22 -1.49 -5.33
C GLN A 53 -8.16 -2.70 -5.16
N GLN A 54 -8.03 -3.43 -4.05
CA GLN A 54 -8.95 -4.49 -3.68
C GLN A 54 -10.31 -3.93 -3.26
N ALA A 55 -11.38 -4.68 -3.48
CA ALA A 55 -12.70 -4.28 -3.06
C ALA A 55 -12.85 -4.37 -1.53
N GLY A 56 -13.35 -3.30 -0.91
CA GLY A 56 -13.57 -3.23 0.53
C GLY A 56 -12.35 -2.79 1.33
N THR A 57 -12.42 -2.95 2.65
CA THR A 57 -11.38 -2.59 3.60
C THR A 57 -11.07 -3.74 4.54
N VAL A 58 -9.86 -3.74 5.11
CA VAL A 58 -9.48 -4.64 6.22
C VAL A 58 -9.41 -3.85 7.52
N THR A 59 -9.78 -4.48 8.63
CA THR A 59 -9.71 -3.86 9.95
C THR A 59 -8.52 -4.41 10.73
N ILE A 60 -7.58 -3.53 11.08
CA ILE A 60 -6.36 -3.86 11.83
C ILE A 60 -6.36 -3.03 13.10
N ALA A 61 -6.37 -3.68 14.27
CA ALA A 61 -6.40 -3.02 15.58
C ALA A 61 -7.50 -1.94 15.71
N GLY A 62 -8.66 -2.16 15.09
CA GLY A 62 -9.81 -1.24 15.13
C GLY A 62 -9.78 -0.09 14.11
N SER A 63 -8.74 0.02 13.28
CA SER A 63 -8.67 0.98 12.17
C SER A 63 -8.91 0.30 10.82
N GLN A 64 -9.58 0.98 9.90
CA GLN A 64 -9.82 0.49 8.54
C GLN A 64 -8.65 0.84 7.61
N TYR A 65 -8.33 -0.07 6.69
CA TYR A 65 -7.28 0.09 5.68
C TYR A 65 -7.80 -0.33 4.31
N HIS A 66 -7.48 0.47 3.29
CA HIS A 66 -7.62 0.13 1.87
C HIS A 66 -6.41 -0.68 1.45
N VAL A 67 -6.61 -1.69 0.61
CA VAL A 67 -5.54 -2.58 0.16
C VAL A 67 -5.27 -2.33 -1.32
N PHE A 68 -4.02 -2.02 -1.65
CA PHE A 68 -3.52 -1.88 -3.01
C PHE A 68 -2.52 -3.00 -3.27
N SER A 69 -2.70 -3.76 -4.34
CA SER A 69 -1.82 -4.87 -4.71
C SER A 69 -1.07 -4.56 -6.00
N HIS A 70 0.19 -5.00 -6.07
CA HIS A 70 1.03 -4.98 -7.27
C HIS A 70 1.92 -6.23 -7.30
N GLY A 71 1.59 -7.21 -8.14
CA GLY A 71 2.24 -8.52 -8.12
C GLY A 71 2.13 -9.18 -6.74
N ASP A 72 3.27 -9.51 -6.14
CA ASP A 72 3.36 -10.12 -4.80
C ASP A 72 3.44 -9.09 -3.64
N ALA A 73 3.32 -7.80 -3.94
CA ALA A 73 3.37 -6.72 -2.95
C ALA A 73 1.98 -6.16 -2.65
N GLU A 74 1.76 -5.79 -1.39
CA GLU A 74 0.54 -5.11 -0.93
C GLU A 74 0.83 -3.94 -0.01
N LEU A 75 0.12 -2.85 -0.27
CA LEU A 75 0.10 -1.67 0.57
C LEU A 75 -1.25 -1.57 1.27
N LEU A 76 -1.24 -1.61 2.60
CA LEU A 76 -2.41 -1.39 3.43
C LEU A 76 -2.39 0.05 3.91
N VAL A 77 -3.22 0.89 3.31
CA VAL A 77 -3.25 2.34 3.58
C VAL A 77 -4.45 2.69 4.44
N GLN A 78 -4.18 3.33 5.58
CA GLN A 78 -5.22 3.69 6.54
C GLN A 78 -6.29 4.58 5.91
N ASP A 79 -7.55 4.31 6.24
CA ASP A 79 -8.68 5.14 5.80
C ASP A 79 -8.47 6.61 6.22
N GLY A 80 -8.69 7.53 5.28
CA GLY A 80 -8.43 8.96 5.44
C GLY A 80 -7.07 9.46 4.92
N VAL A 81 -6.12 8.58 4.63
CA VAL A 81 -4.91 8.92 3.85
C VAL A 81 -5.28 9.02 2.38
N LYS A 82 -4.82 10.08 1.69
CA LYS A 82 -5.10 10.28 0.27
C LYS A 82 -4.20 9.41 -0.61
N ILE A 83 -4.79 8.82 -1.63
CA ILE A 83 -4.06 8.09 -2.67
C ILE A 83 -4.04 8.92 -3.94
N GLU A 84 -2.85 9.11 -4.49
CA GLU A 84 -2.63 9.82 -5.74
C GLU A 84 -2.11 8.85 -6.80
N LEU A 85 -2.83 8.83 -7.92
CA LEU A 85 -2.48 8.10 -9.14
C LEU A 85 -2.06 9.18 -10.15
N VAL A 86 -0.76 9.49 -10.23
CA VAL A 86 -0.22 10.46 -11.21
C VAL A 86 0.38 9.76 -12.41
#